data_AF-A0A2D8PIX5-F1
#
_entry.id   AF-A0A2D8PIX5-F1
#
_cell.length_a   1.000
_cell.length_b   1.000
_cell.length_c   1.000
_cell.angle_alpha   90.00
_cell.angle_beta   90.00
_cell.angle_gamma   90.00
#
_symmetry.space_group_name_H-M   'P 1'
#
loop_
_entity.id
_entity.type
_entity.pdbx_description
1 polymer ?
#
loop_
_entity_poly.entity_id
_entity_poly.type
_entity_poly.pdbx_seq_one_letter_code
_entity_poly.pdbx_strand_id
1 'polypeptide(L)'
;MTTSETQADNPEEEIVEAPEPLLFTINFPRLAELKRSAIMLLAARRVPTCPSLDLPDTELTDPQKLVSEIADHFDDDEGFITSDMTIQEIVFRTLLTRRNAPTLLRDLHYELTERWSTPVRPINITEEGLRGIMESDNYYGFATVAK
;
A
#
# COMPACT_ATOMS: atom_id res chain seq x y z
N MET A 1 9.13 69.11 -7.02
CA MET A 1 9.55 68.03 -6.10
C MET A 1 8.44 67.87 -5.07
N THR A 2 7.57 66.89 -5.24
CA THR A 2 6.82 66.28 -4.13
C THR A 2 6.52 64.84 -4.56
N THR A 3 7.18 63.91 -3.91
CA THR A 3 7.16 62.47 -4.15
C THR A 3 5.88 61.89 -3.59
N SER A 4 5.16 61.09 -4.40
CA SER A 4 4.08 60.22 -3.92
C SER A 4 4.70 59.04 -3.18
N GLU A 5 4.33 58.85 -1.91
CA GLU A 5 4.65 57.64 -1.15
C GLU A 5 3.71 56.52 -1.56
N THR A 6 4.25 55.54 -2.29
CA THR A 6 3.59 54.25 -2.52
C THR A 6 3.75 53.40 -1.26
N GLN A 7 2.63 53.15 -0.58
CA GLN A 7 2.53 52.17 0.48
C GLN A 7 2.59 50.77 -0.15
N ALA A 8 3.69 50.05 0.10
CA ALA A 8 3.84 48.65 -0.28
C ALA A 8 3.08 47.79 0.73
N ASP A 9 1.93 47.28 0.30
CA ASP A 9 1.20 46.20 0.97
C ASP A 9 1.87 44.88 0.55
N ASN A 10 2.55 44.23 1.48
CA ASN A 10 3.22 42.95 1.25
C ASN A 10 2.35 41.87 1.91
N PRO A 11 1.60 41.06 1.16
CA PRO A 11 0.87 39.95 1.75
C PRO A 11 1.88 38.92 2.23
N GLU A 12 1.92 38.70 3.55
CA GLU A 12 2.62 37.56 4.15
C GLU A 12 2.05 36.29 3.51
N GLU A 13 2.86 35.61 2.69
CA GLU A 13 2.54 34.28 2.18
C GLU A 13 2.41 33.34 3.37
N GLU A 14 1.17 33.02 3.71
CA GLU A 14 0.83 31.98 4.68
C GLU A 14 1.36 30.66 4.11
N ILE A 15 2.49 30.19 4.66
CA ILE A 15 3.10 28.92 4.28
C ILE A 15 2.13 27.83 4.74
N VAL A 16 1.26 27.37 3.83
CA VAL A 16 0.42 26.20 4.07
C VAL A 16 1.36 25.00 4.13
N GLU A 17 1.67 24.51 5.34
CA GLU A 17 2.42 23.26 5.50
C GLU A 17 1.66 22.16 4.76
N ALA A 18 2.25 21.64 3.68
CA ALA A 18 1.70 20.51 2.97
C ALA A 18 1.64 19.32 3.95
N PRO A 19 0.52 18.58 4.00
CA PRO A 19 0.43 17.41 4.87
C PRO A 19 1.57 16.44 4.58
N GLU A 20 2.22 15.94 5.63
CA GLU A 20 3.35 15.02 5.48
C GLU A 20 2.93 13.78 4.67
N PRO A 21 3.84 13.23 3.83
CA PRO A 21 3.55 12.06 3.03
C PRO A 21 3.24 10.85 3.92
N LEU A 22 2.01 10.33 3.80
CA LEU A 22 1.58 9.17 4.55
C LEU A 22 2.03 7.88 3.83
N LEU A 23 2.96 7.16 4.45
CA LEU A 23 3.54 5.92 3.91
C LEU A 23 2.98 4.70 4.65
N PHE A 24 2.65 3.65 3.89
CA PHE A 24 2.16 2.39 4.43
C PHE A 24 3.05 1.19 4.06
N THR A 25 3.05 0.21 4.95
CA THR A 25 3.63 -1.14 4.75
C THR A 25 2.74 -2.20 5.39
N ILE A 26 3.02 -3.46 5.09
CA ILE A 26 2.59 -4.64 5.83
C ILE A 26 3.55 -4.81 7.02
N ASN A 27 3.04 -4.70 8.24
CA ASN A 27 3.82 -4.82 9.47
C ASN A 27 3.65 -6.22 10.08
N PHE A 28 4.68 -7.06 9.97
CA PHE A 28 4.64 -8.44 10.48
C PHE A 28 4.52 -8.53 12.01
N PRO A 29 5.20 -7.70 12.83
CA PRO A 29 4.91 -7.63 14.26
C PRO A 29 3.43 -7.36 14.57
N ARG A 30 2.79 -6.41 13.88
CA ARG A 30 1.36 -6.11 14.03
C ARG A 30 0.49 -7.33 13.65
N LEU A 31 0.85 -8.08 12.62
CA LEU A 31 0.14 -9.34 12.31
C LEU A 31 0.18 -10.32 13.48
N ALA A 32 1.32 -10.44 14.18
CA ALA A 32 1.43 -11.28 15.36
C ALA A 32 0.52 -10.79 16.51
N GLU A 33 0.44 -9.46 16.74
CA GLU A 33 -0.49 -8.86 17.71
C GLU A 33 -1.96 -9.16 17.36
N LEU A 34 -2.30 -9.16 16.07
CA LEU A 34 -3.60 -9.57 15.54
C LEU A 34 -3.83 -11.09 15.56
N LYS A 35 -2.90 -11.87 16.13
CA LYS A 35 -2.91 -13.35 16.17
C LYS A 35 -2.99 -13.97 14.77
N ARG A 36 -2.31 -13.35 13.80
CA ARG A 36 -2.20 -13.80 12.41
C ARG A 36 -0.79 -14.26 12.11
N SER A 37 -0.67 -15.35 11.34
CA SER A 37 0.61 -15.81 10.82
C SER A 37 0.93 -15.09 9.51
N ALA A 38 1.98 -14.27 9.52
CA ALA A 38 2.49 -13.63 8.30
C ALA A 38 2.88 -14.66 7.24
N ILE A 39 3.51 -15.76 7.67
CA ILE A 39 3.89 -16.87 6.77
C ILE A 39 2.67 -17.42 6.04
N MET A 40 1.60 -17.77 6.77
CA MET A 40 0.40 -18.34 6.15
C MET A 40 -0.31 -17.33 5.25
N LEU A 41 -0.32 -16.06 5.65
CA LEU A 41 -0.92 -14.99 4.86
C LEU A 41 -0.21 -14.85 3.50
N LEU A 42 1.12 -14.83 3.51
CA LEU A 42 1.97 -14.70 2.32
C LEU A 42 2.01 -15.97 1.48
N ALA A 43 2.11 -17.14 2.12
CA ALA A 43 2.16 -18.44 1.45
C ALA A 43 0.93 -18.67 0.55
N ALA A 44 -0.24 -18.16 0.95
CA ALA A 44 -1.48 -18.22 0.18
C ALA A 44 -1.51 -17.30 -1.06
N ARG A 45 -0.52 -16.40 -1.22
CA ARG A 45 -0.38 -15.47 -2.37
C ARG A 45 0.85 -15.79 -3.21
N ARG A 46 1.49 -16.94 -3.01
CA ARG A 46 2.52 -17.42 -3.94
C ARG A 46 1.86 -17.77 -5.27
N VAL A 47 2.49 -17.37 -6.36
CA VAL A 47 2.07 -17.75 -7.70
C VAL A 47 2.72 -19.09 -8.09
N PRO A 48 2.20 -19.80 -9.11
CA PRO A 48 2.69 -21.14 -9.46
C PRO A 48 4.19 -21.25 -9.77
N THR A 49 4.84 -20.14 -10.15
CA THR A 49 6.28 -20.09 -10.45
C THR A 49 7.16 -19.85 -9.23
N CYS A 50 6.60 -19.58 -8.05
CA CYS A 50 7.37 -19.40 -6.82
C CYS A 50 8.04 -20.72 -6.37
N PRO A 51 9.39 -20.78 -6.30
CA PRO A 51 10.12 -21.98 -5.87
C PRO A 51 9.71 -22.55 -4.51
N SER A 52 9.23 -21.73 -3.57
CA SER A 52 8.84 -22.19 -2.24
C SER A 52 7.58 -23.06 -2.23
N LEU A 53 6.84 -23.17 -3.33
CA LEU A 53 5.75 -24.14 -3.47
C LEU A 53 6.24 -25.60 -3.46
N ASP A 54 7.50 -25.84 -3.77
CA ASP A 54 8.12 -27.17 -3.67
C ASP A 54 8.50 -27.56 -2.23
N LEU A 55 8.41 -26.62 -1.29
CA LEU A 55 8.73 -26.82 0.12
C LEU A 55 7.45 -27.01 0.94
N PRO A 56 7.46 -27.86 1.98
CA PRO A 56 6.35 -27.92 2.91
C PRO A 56 6.24 -26.61 3.69
N ASP A 57 5.01 -26.20 3.97
CA ASP A 57 4.72 -24.95 4.69
C ASP A 57 5.42 -24.83 6.06
N THR A 58 5.74 -25.96 6.70
CA THR A 58 6.50 -26.01 7.96
C THR A 58 7.94 -25.52 7.85
N GLU A 59 8.49 -25.46 6.63
CA GLU A 59 9.84 -24.96 6.37
C GLU A 59 9.85 -23.46 6.04
N LEU A 60 8.68 -22.84 5.88
CA LEU A 60 8.55 -21.40 5.64
C LEU A 60 8.65 -20.66 6.97
N THR A 61 9.80 -20.03 7.21
CA THR A 61 10.10 -19.36 8.48
C THR A 61 10.34 -17.86 8.35
N ASP A 62 10.66 -17.38 7.14
CA ASP A 62 10.97 -15.98 6.87
C ASP A 62 9.89 -15.33 5.96
N PRO A 63 9.04 -14.45 6.51
CA PRO A 63 8.03 -13.76 5.71
C PRO A 63 8.66 -12.78 4.71
N GLN A 64 9.82 -12.19 4.99
CA GLN A 64 10.46 -11.26 4.06
C GLN A 64 11.01 -11.98 2.83
N LYS A 65 11.49 -13.22 2.99
CA LYS A 65 11.87 -14.09 1.87
C LYS A 65 10.67 -14.35 0.96
N LEU A 66 9.51 -14.67 1.52
CA LEU A 66 8.26 -14.87 0.76
C LEU A 66 7.81 -13.61 0.04
N VAL A 67 7.87 -12.43 0.68
CA VAL A 67 7.59 -11.15 0.01
C VAL A 67 8.50 -10.94 -1.19
N SER A 68 9.79 -11.23 -1.03
CA SER A 68 10.78 -11.01 -2.09
C SER A 68 10.52 -11.94 -3.27
N GLU A 69 10.26 -13.22 -2.99
CA GLU A 69 9.91 -14.22 -3.98
C GLU A 69 8.60 -13.87 -4.72
N ILE A 70 7.55 -13.44 -4.01
CA ILE A 70 6.30 -13.00 -4.66
C ILE A 70 6.57 -11.83 -5.60
N ALA A 71 7.36 -10.85 -5.16
CA ALA A 71 7.72 -9.70 -5.99
C ALA A 71 8.57 -10.07 -7.22
N ASP A 72 9.30 -11.17 -7.19
CA ASP A 72 10.10 -11.67 -8.31
C ASP A 72 9.26 -12.43 -9.35
N HIS A 73 8.09 -12.93 -8.96
CA HIS A 73 7.31 -13.88 -9.77
C HIS A 73 5.88 -13.42 -10.11
N PHE A 74 5.36 -12.37 -9.48
CA PHE A 74 3.93 -12.00 -9.63
C PHE A 74 3.50 -11.73 -11.08
N ASP A 75 4.41 -11.26 -11.94
CA ASP A 75 4.13 -10.99 -13.37
C ASP A 75 3.88 -12.28 -14.18
N ASP A 76 4.23 -13.47 -13.65
CA ASP A 76 3.95 -14.77 -14.27
C ASP A 76 2.46 -15.18 -14.13
N ASP A 77 1.69 -14.49 -13.29
CA ASP A 77 0.27 -14.72 -13.07
C ASP A 77 -0.54 -13.45 -13.40
N GLU A 78 -1.16 -13.42 -14.58
CA GLU A 78 -2.05 -12.34 -15.01
C GLU A 78 -3.24 -12.13 -14.03
N GLY A 79 -3.58 -13.15 -13.24
CA GLY A 79 -4.61 -13.12 -12.20
C GLY A 79 -4.09 -12.73 -10.82
N PHE A 80 -2.82 -12.32 -10.68
CA PHE A 80 -2.26 -11.99 -9.37
C PHE A 80 -2.97 -10.80 -8.72
N ILE A 81 -3.39 -9.80 -9.47
CA ILE A 81 -4.29 -8.74 -8.98
C ILE A 81 -5.42 -8.57 -9.99
N THR A 82 -6.64 -8.53 -9.49
CA THR A 82 -7.84 -8.42 -10.33
C THR A 82 -8.86 -7.48 -9.70
N SER A 83 -9.71 -6.88 -10.54
CA SER A 83 -10.72 -5.89 -10.11
C SER A 83 -11.90 -6.50 -9.34
N ASP A 84 -11.97 -7.82 -9.22
CA ASP A 84 -12.98 -8.52 -8.43
C ASP A 84 -12.57 -8.76 -6.97
N MET A 85 -11.29 -8.52 -6.63
CA MET A 85 -10.76 -8.56 -5.27
C MET A 85 -11.31 -7.42 -4.40
N THR A 86 -11.21 -7.58 -3.07
CA THR A 86 -11.51 -6.48 -2.14
C THR A 86 -10.43 -5.40 -2.22
N ILE A 87 -10.78 -4.15 -1.89
CA ILE A 87 -9.81 -3.03 -1.84
C ILE A 87 -8.58 -3.40 -1.00
N GLN A 88 -8.79 -4.01 0.17
CA GLN A 88 -7.69 -4.41 1.05
C GLN A 88 -6.81 -5.50 0.43
N GLU A 89 -7.36 -6.50 -0.27
CA GLU A 89 -6.55 -7.53 -0.94
C GLU A 89 -5.76 -6.92 -2.12
N ILE A 90 -6.36 -6.00 -2.89
CA ILE A 90 -5.65 -5.29 -3.95
C ILE A 90 -4.47 -4.51 -3.36
N VAL A 91 -4.69 -3.71 -2.31
CA VAL A 91 -3.64 -2.95 -1.63
C VAL A 91 -2.57 -3.88 -1.06
N PHE A 92 -2.95 -4.98 -0.42
CA PHE A 92 -2.02 -5.96 0.12
C PHE A 92 -1.11 -6.50 -0.97
N ARG A 93 -1.67 -7.03 -2.05
CA ARG A 93 -0.88 -7.57 -3.17
C ARG A 93 -0.05 -6.49 -3.86
N THR A 94 -0.58 -5.28 -3.98
CA THR A 94 0.12 -4.09 -4.50
C THR A 94 1.34 -3.70 -3.65
N LEU A 95 1.31 -3.92 -2.33
CA LEU A 95 2.47 -3.77 -1.47
C LEU A 95 3.45 -4.95 -1.64
N LEU A 96 2.96 -6.18 -1.82
CA LEU A 96 3.81 -7.34 -2.08
C LEU A 96 4.63 -7.20 -3.38
N THR A 97 4.01 -6.74 -4.48
CA THR A 97 4.74 -6.51 -5.75
C THR A 97 5.86 -5.47 -5.61
N ARG A 98 5.72 -4.55 -4.65
CA ARG A 98 6.75 -3.55 -4.29
C ARG A 98 7.72 -4.03 -3.21
N ARG A 99 7.82 -5.34 -2.98
CA ARG A 99 8.64 -5.95 -1.91
C ARG A 99 8.33 -5.41 -0.51
N ASN A 100 7.08 -4.99 -0.29
CA ASN A 100 6.64 -4.34 0.93
C ASN A 100 7.43 -3.06 1.27
N ALA A 101 7.97 -2.36 0.27
CA ALA A 101 8.59 -1.07 0.47
C ALA A 101 7.55 -0.03 0.95
N PRO A 102 7.92 0.92 1.83
CA PRO A 102 7.04 2.02 2.21
C PRO A 102 6.46 2.71 0.97
N THR A 103 5.14 2.67 0.84
CA THR A 103 4.44 3.18 -0.35
C THR A 103 3.49 4.29 0.06
N LEU A 104 3.45 5.38 -0.71
CA LEU A 104 2.59 6.53 -0.42
C LEU A 104 1.12 6.12 -0.52
N LEU A 105 0.29 6.64 0.38
CA LEU A 105 -1.17 6.45 0.34
C LEU A 105 -1.74 6.90 -1.03
N ARG A 106 -1.25 8.02 -1.55
CA ARG A 106 -1.64 8.54 -2.87
C ARG A 106 -1.30 7.58 -4.02
N ASP A 107 -0.16 6.89 -3.95
CA ASP A 107 0.23 5.93 -4.98
C ASP A 107 -0.64 4.67 -4.93
N LEU A 108 -0.95 4.18 -3.72
CA LEU A 108 -1.89 3.08 -3.52
C LEU A 108 -3.31 3.45 -3.99
N HIS A 109 -3.72 4.68 -3.74
CA HIS A 109 -4.99 5.24 -4.22
C HIS A 109 -5.04 5.27 -5.75
N TYR A 110 -3.98 5.76 -6.39
CA TYR A 110 -3.87 5.79 -7.85
C TYR A 110 -3.94 4.38 -8.47
N GLU A 111 -3.22 3.40 -7.90
CA GLU A 111 -3.30 2.00 -8.36
C GLU A 111 -4.75 1.48 -8.33
N LEU A 112 -5.49 1.77 -7.25
CA LEU A 112 -6.88 1.35 -7.12
C LEU A 112 -7.81 2.03 -8.14
N THR A 113 -7.76 3.35 -8.24
CA THR A 113 -8.77 4.10 -9.01
C THR A 113 -8.47 4.18 -10.50
N GLU A 114 -7.21 4.04 -10.90
CA GLU A 114 -6.80 4.16 -12.31
C GLU A 114 -6.46 2.82 -12.95
N ARG A 115 -5.74 1.94 -12.23
CA ARG A 115 -5.27 0.66 -12.80
C ARG A 115 -6.28 -0.47 -12.61
N TRP A 116 -6.85 -0.58 -11.42
CA TRP A 116 -7.72 -1.71 -11.06
C TRP A 116 -9.22 -1.38 -11.13
N SER A 117 -9.57 -0.12 -11.33
CA SER A 117 -10.93 0.31 -11.62
C SER A 117 -11.32 -0.06 -13.05
N THR A 118 -12.50 -0.64 -13.22
CA THR A 118 -13.02 -0.98 -14.55
C THR A 118 -14.43 -0.40 -14.75
N PRO A 119 -14.90 -0.22 -15.99
CA PRO A 119 -16.27 0.26 -16.23
C PRO A 119 -17.35 -0.63 -15.59
N VAL A 120 -17.09 -1.94 -15.50
CA VAL A 120 -18.03 -2.92 -14.90
C VAL A 120 -17.89 -3.03 -13.38
N ARG A 121 -16.74 -2.65 -12.81
CA ARG A 121 -16.45 -2.59 -11.38
C ARG A 121 -15.63 -1.33 -11.07
N PRO A 122 -16.27 -0.16 -10.97
CA PRO A 122 -15.57 1.07 -10.67
C PRO A 122 -15.12 1.07 -9.21
N ILE A 123 -13.88 1.47 -8.97
CA ILE A 123 -13.37 1.73 -7.62
C ILE A 123 -13.40 3.24 -7.40
N ASN A 124 -14.45 3.72 -6.75
CA ASN A 124 -14.63 5.14 -6.44
C ASN A 124 -14.47 5.37 -4.93
N ILE A 125 -13.21 5.49 -4.51
CA ILE A 125 -12.83 5.78 -3.11
C ILE A 125 -11.99 7.05 -3.09
N THR A 126 -12.11 7.85 -2.04
CA THR A 126 -11.23 9.00 -1.82
C THR A 126 -9.93 8.55 -1.14
N GLU A 127 -8.86 9.34 -1.22
CA GLU A 127 -7.63 9.06 -0.49
C GLU A 127 -7.90 8.93 1.03
N GLU A 128 -8.77 9.80 1.57
CA GLU A 128 -9.24 9.72 2.97
C GLU A 128 -9.98 8.43 3.29
N GLY A 129 -10.86 7.98 2.39
CA GLY A 129 -11.56 6.72 2.55
C GLY A 129 -10.60 5.53 2.55
N LEU A 130 -9.59 5.55 1.67
CA LEU A 130 -8.56 4.52 1.64
C LEU A 130 -7.75 4.52 2.94
N ARG A 131 -7.36 5.69 3.45
CA ARG A 131 -6.70 5.83 4.76
C ARG A 131 -7.49 5.14 5.86
N GLY A 132 -8.78 5.44 5.96
CA GLY A 132 -9.66 4.84 6.98
C GLY A 132 -9.75 3.31 6.85
N ILE A 133 -9.79 2.77 5.62
CA ILE A 133 -9.73 1.32 5.37
C ILE A 133 -8.41 0.71 5.83
N MET A 134 -7.29 1.40 5.63
CA MET A 134 -5.97 0.93 6.02
C MET A 134 -5.76 1.02 7.54
N GLU A 135 -6.23 2.09 8.19
CA GLU A 135 -6.10 2.27 9.63
C GLU A 135 -6.97 1.30 10.43
N SER A 136 -8.18 1.01 9.92
CA SER A 136 -9.12 0.06 10.54
C SER A 136 -8.82 -1.42 10.22
N ASP A 137 -7.76 -1.70 9.46
CA ASP A 137 -7.37 -3.06 9.13
C ASP A 137 -7.02 -3.90 10.37
N ASN A 138 -7.60 -5.10 10.40
CA ASN A 138 -7.41 -6.12 11.42
C ASN A 138 -7.02 -7.48 10.82
N TYR A 139 -6.66 -7.51 9.53
CA TYR A 139 -6.37 -8.75 8.80
C TYR A 139 -4.99 -8.72 8.14
N TYR A 140 -4.67 -7.67 7.37
CA TYR A 140 -3.45 -7.60 6.55
C TYR A 140 -2.25 -7.00 7.27
N GLY A 141 -2.44 -6.41 8.45
CA GLY A 141 -1.39 -5.79 9.24
C GLY A 141 -0.89 -4.49 8.63
N PHE A 142 -1.74 -3.71 7.96
CA PHE A 142 -1.34 -2.40 7.43
C PHE A 142 -0.91 -1.47 8.57
N ALA A 143 0.21 -0.77 8.37
CA ALA A 143 0.71 0.20 9.33
C ALA A 143 1.35 1.37 8.61
N THR A 144 1.27 2.54 9.25
CA THR A 144 2.03 3.71 8.84
C THR A 144 3.49 3.56 9.24
N VAL A 145 4.40 4.10 8.43
CA VAL A 145 5.82 4.18 8.77
C VAL A 145 6.08 5.51 9.46
N ALA A 146 6.40 5.48 10.76
CA ALA A 146 6.91 6.67 11.44
C ALA A 146 8.32 6.98 10.97
N LYS A 147 8.67 8.28 10.87
CA LYS A 147 10.06 8.72 10.73
C LYS A 147 10.89 8.29 11.94
#